data_AF-A0A9P9YJS8-F1
#
_entry.id   AF-A0A9P9YJS8-F1
#
_cell.length_a   1.000
_cell.length_b   1.000
_cell.length_c   1.000
_cell.angle_alpha   90.00
_cell.angle_beta   90.00
_cell.angle_gamma   90.00
#
_symmetry.space_group_name_H-M   'P 1'
#
loop_
_entity.id
_entity.type
_entity.pdbx_description
1 polymer ?
#
loop_
_entity_poly.entity_id
_entity_poly.type
_entity_poly.pdbx_seq_one_letter_code
_entity_poly.pdbx_strand_id
1 'polypeptide(L)'
;MNYIVLICIFAYICVWRFAEAAPFISIQSSSRTKSQKMMDGLLKTLYDYNIQDNVDDANGQLVHSRMADFKSDILSPEDQQNIRDQMVIF
;
A
#
# COMPACT_ATOMS: atom_id res chain seq x y z
N MET A 1 1.70 -14.02 51.80
CA MET A 1 0.74 -14.81 51.01
C MET A 1 -0.22 -13.87 50.26
N ASN A 2 0.32 -13.09 49.29
CA ASN A 2 -0.46 -12.15 48.46
C ASN A 2 0.17 -11.92 47.07
N TYR A 3 1.30 -12.57 46.76
CA TYR A 3 2.04 -12.38 45.51
C TYR A 3 1.37 -13.05 44.31
N ILE A 4 0.66 -14.17 44.53
CA ILE A 4 -0.07 -14.89 43.47
C ILE A 4 -1.17 -13.98 42.89
N VAL A 5 -1.88 -13.25 43.75
CA VAL A 5 -2.94 -12.32 43.33
C VAL A 5 -2.38 -11.18 42.47
N LEU A 6 -1.23 -10.62 42.88
CA LEU A 6 -0.55 -9.58 42.10
C LEU A 6 -0.07 -10.07 40.73
N ILE A 7 0.45 -11.29 40.65
CA ILE A 7 0.86 -11.91 39.39
C ILE A 7 -0.35 -12.13 38.48
N CYS A 8 -1.49 -12.58 39.02
CA CYS A 8 -2.72 -12.75 38.26
C CYS A 8 -3.26 -11.42 37.72
N ILE A 9 -3.26 -10.36 38.54
CA ILE A 9 -3.70 -9.02 38.11
C ILE A 9 -2.78 -8.49 36.99
N PHE A 10 -1.46 -8.62 37.17
CA PHE A 10 -0.50 -8.17 36.16
C PHE A 10 -0.64 -8.94 34.84
N ALA A 11 -0.79 -10.27 34.90
CA ALA A 11 -1.02 -11.10 33.73
C ALA A 11 -2.31 -10.69 32.98
N TYR A 12 -3.38 -10.40 33.73
CA TYR A 12 -4.66 -9.95 33.14
C TYR A 12 -4.52 -8.61 32.43
N ILE A 13 -3.79 -7.66 33.04
CA ILE A 13 -3.53 -6.35 32.44
C ILE A 13 -2.67 -6.48 31.18
N CYS A 14 -1.64 -7.34 31.20
CA CYS A 14 -0.80 -7.58 30.02
C CYS A 14 -1.61 -8.19 28.88
N VAL A 15 -2.40 -9.24 29.13
CA VAL A 15 -3.24 -9.88 28.09
C VAL A 15 -4.25 -8.89 27.52
N TRP A 16 -4.88 -8.07 28.36
CA TRP A 16 -5.81 -7.02 27.91
C TRP A 16 -5.12 -6.02 26.97
N ARG A 17 -3.93 -5.54 27.34
CA ARG A 17 -3.16 -4.60 26.53
C ARG A 17 -2.69 -5.20 25.21
N PHE A 18 -2.33 -6.48 25.17
CA PHE A 18 -1.95 -7.15 23.92
C PHE A 18 -3.14 -7.48 23.02
N ALA A 19 -4.32 -7.76 23.59
CA ALA A 19 -5.54 -7.97 22.83
C ALA A 19 -6.03 -6.69 22.12
N GLU A 20 -5.89 -5.52 22.77
CA GLU A 20 -6.17 -4.22 22.14
C GLU A 20 -5.07 -3.78 21.17
N ALA A 21 -3.87 -4.35 21.29
CA ALA A 21 -2.71 -4.02 20.45
C ALA A 21 -2.48 -5.05 19.32
N ALA A 22 -3.49 -5.82 18.92
CA ALA A 22 -3.48 -6.45 17.61
C ALA A 22 -3.43 -5.29 16.60
N PRO A 23 -2.26 -4.96 16.03
CA PRO A 23 -2.18 -3.81 15.17
C PRO A 23 -2.95 -4.23 13.93
N PHE A 24 -3.95 -3.45 13.55
CA PHE A 24 -4.40 -3.44 12.17
C PHE A 24 -3.16 -3.02 11.35
N ILE A 25 -2.37 -4.00 10.91
CA ILE A 25 -1.16 -3.77 10.14
C ILE A 25 -1.64 -3.50 8.71
N SER A 26 -2.00 -2.24 8.46
CA SER A 26 -2.19 -1.75 7.10
C SER A 26 -0.84 -1.26 6.58
N ILE A 27 -0.21 -2.03 5.70
CA ILE A 27 1.01 -1.58 5.02
C ILE A 27 0.59 -0.92 3.72
N GLN A 28 0.69 0.40 3.69
CA GLN A 28 0.51 1.20 2.49
C GLN A 28 1.88 1.65 1.98
N SER A 29 2.17 1.35 0.72
CA SER A 29 3.37 1.80 0.03
C SER A 29 2.97 2.51 -1.25
N SER A 30 3.47 3.72 -1.45
CA SER A 30 3.25 4.48 -2.67
C SER A 30 4.58 4.82 -3.34
N SER A 31 4.71 4.52 -4.62
CA SER A 31 5.87 4.87 -5.43
C SER A 31 5.43 5.56 -6.71
N ARG A 32 5.92 6.78 -6.92
CA ARG A 32 5.68 7.54 -8.16
C ARG A 32 7.00 7.75 -8.89
N THR A 33 7.01 7.38 -10.16
CA THR A 33 8.15 7.61 -11.05
C THR A 33 7.69 8.38 -12.27
N LYS A 34 8.39 9.47 -12.58
CA LYS A 34 8.05 10.38 -13.67
C LYS A 34 9.26 10.70 -14.52
N SER A 35 9.08 10.70 -15.83
CA SER A 35 10.09 11.14 -16.79
C SER A 35 9.49 12.08 -17.83
N GLN A 36 10.18 13.20 -18.06
CA GLN A 36 9.76 14.25 -18.98
C GLN A 36 10.92 14.61 -19.89
N LYS A 37 10.60 14.95 -21.14
CA LYS A 37 11.57 15.34 -22.15
C LYS A 37 11.03 16.49 -22.99
N MET A 38 11.92 17.41 -23.33
CA MET A 38 11.59 18.50 -24.26
C MET A 38 11.61 17.96 -25.69
N MET A 39 10.51 18.13 -26.42
CA MET A 39 10.35 17.73 -27.82
C MET A 39 9.59 18.84 -28.56
N ASP A 40 10.14 19.30 -29.68
CA ASP A 40 9.54 20.36 -30.52
C ASP A 40 9.24 21.65 -29.74
N GLY A 41 10.08 22.00 -28.77
CA GLY A 41 9.90 23.18 -27.91
C GLY A 41 8.83 23.03 -26.81
N LEU A 42 8.17 21.88 -26.73
CA LEU A 42 7.16 21.56 -25.70
C LEU A 42 7.71 20.53 -24.71
N LEU A 43 7.37 20.67 -23.43
CA LEU A 43 7.66 19.67 -22.42
C LEU A 43 6.65 18.52 -22.55
N LYS A 44 7.12 17.34 -22.96
CA LYS A 44 6.29 16.13 -23.09
C LYS A 44 6.61 15.14 -21.99
N THR A 45 5.59 14.48 -21.46
CA THR A 45 5.72 13.41 -20.47
C THR A 45 5.94 12.08 -21.18
N LEU A 46 7.11 11.48 -20.99
CA LEU A 46 7.43 10.18 -21.56
C LEU A 46 6.61 9.09 -20.85
N TYR A 47 6.69 9.10 -19.52
CA TYR A 47 5.91 8.23 -18.63
C TYR A 47 5.76 8.89 -17.26
N ASP A 48 4.60 8.74 -16.64
CA ASP A 48 4.32 9.04 -15.25
C ASP A 48 3.52 7.86 -14.71
N TYR A 49 4.12 7.07 -13.83
CA TYR A 49 3.44 5.94 -13.21
C TYR A 49 3.45 6.06 -11.69
N ASN A 50 2.30 5.77 -11.10
CA ASN A 50 2.09 5.77 -9.66
C ASN A 50 1.58 4.39 -9.23
N ILE A 51 2.32 3.71 -8.36
CA ILE A 51 1.96 2.41 -7.80
C ILE A 51 1.58 2.63 -6.35
N GLN A 52 0.38 2.18 -5.97
CA GLN A 52 -0.08 2.11 -4.60
C GLN A 52 -0.29 0.64 -4.26
N ASP A 53 0.55 0.13 -3.38
CA ASP A 53 0.42 -1.20 -2.78
C ASP A 53 -0.25 -1.02 -1.42
N ASN A 54 -1.37 -1.70 -1.21
CA ASN A 54 -2.05 -1.76 0.08
C ASN A 54 -2.15 -3.22 0.51
N VAL A 55 -1.70 -3.51 1.72
CA VAL A 55 -1.88 -4.79 2.40
C VAL A 55 -2.64 -4.48 3.67
N ASP A 56 -3.92 -4.86 3.70
CA ASP A 56 -4.80 -4.57 4.83
C ASP A 56 -5.20 -5.86 5.53
N ASP A 57 -5.11 -5.87 6.86
CA ASP A 57 -5.39 -7.01 7.73
C ASP A 57 -6.56 -6.69 8.67
N ALA A 58 -7.71 -6.36 8.09
CA ALA A 58 -8.94 -6.13 8.87
C ALA A 58 -9.62 -7.46 9.30
N ASN A 59 -9.38 -8.55 8.54
CA ASN A 59 -10.07 -9.83 8.69
C ASN A 59 -9.14 -11.06 8.89
N GLY A 60 -7.82 -10.89 9.06
CA GLY A 60 -6.87 -12.00 9.14
C GLY A 60 -6.44 -12.56 7.78
N GLN A 61 -6.84 -11.93 6.68
CA GLN A 61 -6.47 -12.32 5.31
C GLN A 61 -5.60 -11.21 4.72
N LEU A 62 -4.34 -11.54 4.42
CA LEU A 62 -3.42 -10.64 3.75
C LEU A 62 -3.86 -10.46 2.29
N VAL A 63 -4.74 -9.49 2.04
CA VAL A 63 -5.15 -9.11 0.68
C VAL A 63 -4.16 -8.08 0.17
N HIS A 64 -3.32 -8.49 -0.79
CA HIS A 64 -2.38 -7.60 -1.47
C HIS A 64 -3.07 -6.97 -2.67
N SER A 65 -3.52 -5.72 -2.53
CA SER A 65 -4.04 -4.96 -3.67
C SER A 65 -2.96 -4.01 -4.20
N ARG A 66 -2.68 -4.09 -5.50
CA ARG A 66 -1.85 -3.12 -6.21
C ARG A 66 -2.69 -2.31 -7.19
N MET A 67 -2.73 -1.00 -6.99
CA MET A 67 -3.30 -0.05 -7.95
C MET A 67 -2.18 0.66 -8.68
N ALA A 68 -2.28 0.74 -10.01
CA ALA A 68 -1.32 1.44 -10.85
C ALA A 68 -2.03 2.48 -11.74
N ASP A 69 -1.54 3.72 -11.70
CA ASP A 69 -1.96 4.80 -12.61
C ASP A 69 -0.82 5.10 -13.56
N PHE A 70 -1.04 5.00 -14.87
CA PHE A 70 -0.03 5.23 -15.91
C PHE A 70 -0.49 6.31 -16.90
N LYS A 71 0.34 7.32 -17.11
CA LYS A 71 0.09 8.42 -18.05
C LYS A 71 1.30 8.68 -18.95
N SER A 72 1.05 8.96 -20.22
CA SER A 72 2.06 9.36 -21.20
C SER A 72 1.45 10.35 -22.20
N ASP A 73 2.24 11.29 -22.70
CA ASP A 73 1.81 12.21 -23.77
C ASP A 73 2.17 11.66 -25.16
N ILE A 74 2.73 10.45 -25.23
CA ILE A 74 3.33 9.86 -26.45
C ILE A 74 2.63 8.56 -26.86
N LEU A 75 2.12 7.81 -25.89
CA LEU A 75 1.41 6.55 -26.12
C LEU A 75 -0.06 6.77 -26.48
N SER A 76 -0.60 5.89 -27.31
CA SER A 76 -2.03 5.87 -27.63
C SER A 76 -2.87 5.50 -26.38
N PRO A 77 -4.15 5.90 -26.30
CA PRO A 77 -5.01 5.55 -25.17
C PRO A 77 -5.10 4.03 -24.94
N GLU A 78 -5.08 3.23 -26.02
CA GLU A 78 -5.14 1.77 -25.96
C GLU A 78 -3.87 1.18 -25.33
N ASP A 79 -2.70 1.69 -25.72
CA ASP A 79 -1.42 1.26 -25.14
C ASP A 79 -1.31 1.63 -23.66
N GLN A 80 -1.82 2.80 -23.28
CA GLN A 80 -1.85 3.23 -21.88
C GLN A 80 -2.74 2.31 -21.04
N GLN A 81 -3.89 1.88 -21.58
CA GLN A 81 -4.78 0.97 -20.88
C GLN A 81 -4.16 -0.42 -20.73
N ASN A 82 -3.57 -0.98 -21.79
CA ASN A 82 -2.86 -2.27 -21.73
C ASN A 82 -1.75 -2.27 -20.67
N ILE A 83 -1.00 -1.17 -20.58
CA ILE A 83 0.07 -1.00 -19.60
C ILE A 83 -0.50 -0.87 -18.16
N ARG A 84 -1.63 -0.19 -17.98
CA ARG A 84 -2.33 -0.14 -16.68
C ARG A 84 -2.78 -1.53 -16.24
N ASP A 85 -3.44 -2.26 -17.13
CA ASP A 85 -4.02 -3.57 -16.83
C ASP A 85 -2.94 -4.61 -16.48
N GLN A 86 -1.73 -4.50 -17.07
CA GLN A 86 -0.58 -5.32 -16.72
C GLN A 86 0.03 -5.02 -15.35
N MET A 87 -0.22 -3.84 -14.78
CA MET A 87 0.35 -3.40 -13.50
C MET A 87 -0.59 -3.60 -12.31
N VAL A 88 -1.87 -3.91 -12.53
CA VAL A 88 -2.83 -4.21 -11.47
C VAL A 88 -2.67 -5.66 -11.02
N ILE A 89 -2.55 -5.86 -9.71
CA ILE A 89 -2.54 -7.19 -9.07
C ILE A 89 -3.63 -7.20 -8.00
N PHE A 90 -4.47 -8.24 -8.05
CA PHE A 90 -5.56 -8.50 -7.10
C PHE A 90 -5.19 -9.65 -6.16
#